data_AF-A0A928ERM8-F1
#
_entry.id   AF-A0A928ERM8-F1
#
_cell.length_a   1.000
_cell.length_b   1.000
_cell.length_c   1.000
_cell.angle_alpha   90.00
_cell.angle_beta   90.00
_cell.angle_gamma   90.00
#
_symmetry.space_group_name_H-M   'P 1'
#
loop_
_entity.id
_entity.type
_entity.pdbx_description
1 polymer ?
#
loop_
_entity_poly.entity_id
_entity_poly.type
_entity_poly.pdbx_seq_one_letter_code
_entity_poly.pdbx_strand_id
1 'polypeptide(L)'
;MDKAFEKTVRFDRRHSERKEVTHKTFMLRFPKLFHATGKKRALVFVDYEHWYISLEKLHNQKPDIRGWYKELSQKYDVRDIFFFADFSNTSIRLEIPRIREVSSTIVETQNTSPHHKKDFTDFIMLDHIYQKAMTADNIDAFIIFSGDGHFSSAATFLHAKCGKEVGVYAVKNAASTVLKNSATWMIEIPEKKDPFAEIYSLILANLKSLEKASGKKKNYPTFWATVESVARKNALSKSTVAEALRKLISDQVVFQKQENISSGKSIKTVNVNWAEARKRGLSAE
;
A
#
# COMPACT_ATOMS: atom_id res chain seq x y z
N MET A 1 -8.01 60.55 63.13
CA MET A 1 -8.09 60.00 61.77
C MET A 1 -9.55 59.69 61.49
N ASP A 2 -10.14 60.65 60.79
CA ASP A 2 -11.37 60.73 60.01
C ASP A 2 -12.73 60.22 60.51
N LYS A 3 -13.59 61.23 60.70
CA LYS A 3 -15.06 61.24 60.77
C LYS A 3 -15.67 61.06 59.37
N ALA A 4 -17.01 60.85 59.39
CA ALA A 4 -18.00 61.13 58.33
C ALA A 4 -18.25 59.96 57.35
N PHE A 5 -19.47 59.64 56.89
CA PHE A 5 -20.78 60.29 57.01
C PHE A 5 -21.85 59.28 56.56
N GLU A 6 -22.97 59.22 57.28
CA GLU A 6 -24.22 58.62 56.80
C GLU A 6 -25.02 59.72 56.08
N LYS A 7 -25.45 59.51 54.82
CA LYS A 7 -26.56 60.25 54.20
C LYS A 7 -27.13 59.57 52.95
N THR A 8 -28.45 59.64 52.89
CA THR A 8 -29.40 58.97 52.02
C THR A 8 -29.68 59.73 50.70
N VAL A 9 -30.17 58.98 49.71
CA VAL A 9 -30.97 59.34 48.50
C VAL A 9 -30.32 60.22 47.41
N ARG A 10 -30.20 59.66 46.19
CA ARG A 10 -30.77 60.24 44.95
C ARG A 10 -30.76 59.25 43.79
N PHE A 11 -31.96 58.98 43.30
CA PHE A 11 -32.26 58.31 42.04
C PHE A 11 -32.11 59.34 40.92
N ASP A 12 -31.23 59.13 39.93
CA ASP A 12 -31.56 59.43 38.53
C ASP A 12 -30.60 58.74 37.53
N ARG A 13 -31.22 58.37 36.41
CA ARG A 13 -30.77 57.67 35.22
C ARG A 13 -29.54 58.30 34.56
N ARG A 14 -28.66 57.43 34.04
CA ARG A 14 -28.31 57.36 32.60
C ARG A 14 -27.21 56.31 32.33
N HIS A 15 -27.53 55.38 31.41
CA HIS A 15 -26.65 54.68 30.44
C HIS A 15 -25.48 53.83 31.02
N SER A 16 -25.16 52.62 30.58
CA SER A 16 -25.53 51.86 29.40
C SER A 16 -25.26 50.35 29.65
N GLU A 17 -26.00 49.52 28.89
CA GLU A 17 -25.58 48.20 28.42
C GLU A 17 -25.38 47.06 29.43
N ARG A 18 -26.50 46.41 29.77
CA ARG A 18 -26.53 44.96 30.01
C ARG A 18 -26.12 44.25 28.72
N LYS A 19 -25.02 43.49 28.77
CA LYS A 19 -24.66 42.54 27.71
C LYS A 19 -25.71 41.43 27.66
N GLU A 20 -26.50 41.49 26.61
CA GLU A 20 -27.44 40.47 26.18
C GLU A 20 -26.66 39.20 25.80
N VAL A 21 -26.97 38.10 26.48
CA VAL A 21 -26.49 36.76 26.12
C VAL A 21 -27.17 36.36 24.82
N THR A 22 -26.52 36.69 23.70
CA THR A 22 -26.95 36.25 22.38
C THR A 22 -26.37 34.87 22.13
N HIS A 23 -27.25 33.87 22.09
CA HIS A 23 -27.00 32.56 21.50
C HIS A 23 -26.49 32.74 20.07
N LYS A 24 -25.17 32.77 19.88
CA LYS A 24 -24.57 32.60 18.56
C LYS A 24 -24.53 31.11 18.27
N THR A 25 -25.51 30.68 17.50
CA THR A 25 -25.51 29.49 16.66
C THR A 25 -24.08 29.13 16.25
N PHE A 26 -23.61 27.99 16.76
CA PHE A 26 -22.44 27.30 16.22
C PHE A 26 -22.80 26.94 14.77
N MET A 27 -22.41 27.79 13.82
CA MET A 27 -22.34 27.40 12.43
C MET A 27 -21.27 26.31 12.34
N LEU A 28 -21.73 25.06 12.29
CA LEU A 28 -20.99 23.94 11.73
C LEU A 28 -20.45 24.40 10.38
N ARG A 29 -19.18 24.79 10.37
CA ARG A 29 -18.43 25.09 9.16
C ARG A 29 -18.16 23.73 8.53
N PHE A 30 -19.13 23.23 7.76
CA PHE A 30 -18.91 22.12 6.85
C PHE A 30 -17.71 22.50 5.98
N PRO A 31 -16.58 21.77 6.01
CA PRO A 31 -15.57 21.99 5.01
C PRO A 31 -16.20 21.67 3.67
N LYS A 32 -16.19 22.67 2.78
CA LYS A 32 -16.64 22.56 1.40
C LYS A 32 -16.01 21.31 0.80
N LEU A 33 -16.86 20.39 0.34
CA LEU A 33 -16.48 19.18 -0.36
C LEU A 33 -15.96 19.57 -1.76
N PHE A 34 -14.77 20.14 -1.82
CA PHE A 34 -13.99 20.15 -3.04
C PHE A 34 -13.39 18.76 -3.19
N HIS A 35 -13.97 17.94 -4.08
CA HIS A 35 -13.25 16.79 -4.62
C HIS A 35 -12.07 17.31 -5.41
N ALA A 36 -10.92 17.47 -4.74
CA ALA A 36 -9.67 17.71 -5.42
C ALA A 36 -9.34 16.44 -6.23
N THR A 37 -9.17 16.61 -7.53
CA THR A 37 -8.72 15.59 -8.49
C THR A 37 -7.26 15.18 -8.28
N GLY A 38 -6.74 15.30 -7.06
CA GLY A 38 -5.34 15.09 -6.67
C GLY A 38 -5.19 13.88 -5.74
N LYS A 39 -3.99 13.31 -5.71
CA LYS A 39 -3.64 12.21 -4.81
C LYS A 39 -3.74 12.65 -3.36
N LYS A 40 -4.15 11.74 -2.46
CA LYS A 40 -4.14 11.97 -1.01
C LYS A 40 -2.71 12.27 -0.55
N ARG A 41 -2.56 13.23 0.37
CA ARG A 41 -1.24 13.59 0.90
C ARG A 41 -0.86 12.66 2.02
N ALA A 42 0.34 12.08 1.92
CA ALA A 42 0.79 11.03 2.81
C ALA A 42 2.08 11.41 3.54
N LEU A 43 2.14 11.04 4.83
CA LEU A 43 3.39 10.88 5.57
C LEU A 43 3.71 9.41 5.70
N VAL A 44 4.98 9.06 5.55
CA VAL A 44 5.43 7.66 5.52
C VAL A 44 6.46 7.43 6.62
N PHE A 45 6.29 6.38 7.39
CA PHE A 45 7.17 6.01 8.50
C PHE A 45 7.66 4.59 8.25
N VAL A 46 8.97 4.41 8.17
CA VAL A 46 9.59 3.15 7.74
C VAL A 46 10.48 2.63 8.86
N ASP A 47 10.09 1.50 9.43
CA ASP A 47 10.95 0.66 10.25
C ASP A 47 11.90 -0.11 9.30
N TYR A 48 13.01 0.55 8.98
CA TYR A 48 13.91 0.10 7.92
C TYR A 48 14.75 -1.09 8.39
N GLU A 49 15.11 -1.13 9.67
CA GLU A 49 15.78 -2.29 10.26
C GLU A 49 14.90 -3.54 10.15
N HIS A 50 13.63 -3.46 10.59
CA HIS A 50 12.71 -4.58 10.47
C HIS A 50 12.48 -4.98 9.01
N TRP A 51 12.33 -4.01 8.09
CA TRP A 51 12.17 -4.29 6.66
C TRP A 51 13.39 -5.05 6.09
N TYR A 52 14.59 -4.54 6.33
CA TYR A 52 15.83 -5.12 5.82
C TYR A 52 16.07 -6.53 6.38
N ILE A 53 16.02 -6.68 7.70
CA ILE A 53 16.32 -7.94 8.38
C ILE A 53 15.28 -9.00 8.04
N SER A 54 13.99 -8.64 7.99
CA SER A 54 12.93 -9.60 7.69
C SER A 54 12.97 -10.08 6.24
N LEU A 55 13.24 -9.20 5.27
CA LEU A 55 13.39 -9.62 3.87
C LEU A 55 14.61 -10.53 3.66
N GLU A 56 15.72 -10.21 4.30
CA GLU A 56 16.93 -11.03 4.20
C GLU A 56 16.69 -12.42 4.80
N LYS A 57 16.15 -12.48 6.03
CA LYS A 57 15.94 -13.76 6.73
C LYS A 57 14.87 -14.64 6.10
N LEU A 58 13.76 -14.07 5.64
CA LEU A 58 12.58 -14.84 5.20
C LEU A 58 12.54 -15.08 3.70
N HIS A 59 13.16 -14.21 2.91
CA HIS A 59 13.04 -14.23 1.45
C HIS A 59 14.40 -14.14 0.74
N ASN A 60 15.52 -14.04 1.48
CA ASN A 60 16.88 -13.89 0.96
C ASN A 60 16.99 -12.74 -0.06
N GLN A 61 16.28 -11.64 0.23
CA GLN A 61 16.18 -10.45 -0.61
C GLN A 61 16.59 -9.20 0.16
N LYS A 62 16.97 -8.15 -0.57
CA LYS A 62 17.22 -6.81 0.00
C LYS A 62 16.03 -5.89 -0.34
N PRO A 63 15.79 -4.85 0.47
CA PRO A 63 14.80 -3.82 0.15
C PRO A 63 14.99 -3.21 -1.26
N ASP A 64 13.90 -3.14 -2.03
CA ASP A 64 13.82 -2.33 -3.24
C ASP A 64 13.18 -0.96 -2.90
N ILE A 65 14.00 -0.08 -2.33
CA ILE A 65 13.58 1.25 -1.86
C ILE A 65 12.99 2.10 -3.01
N ARG A 66 13.66 2.11 -4.17
CA ARG A 66 13.26 2.90 -5.33
C ARG A 66 11.97 2.38 -5.96
N GLY A 67 11.86 1.06 -6.16
CA GLY A 67 10.67 0.43 -6.72
C GLY A 67 9.44 0.70 -5.84
N TRP A 68 9.58 0.43 -4.54
CA TRP A 68 8.52 0.69 -3.55
C TRP A 68 8.11 2.18 -3.52
N TYR A 69 9.06 3.11 -3.48
CA TYR A 69 8.76 4.54 -3.50
C TYR A 69 8.02 4.96 -4.78
N LYS A 70 8.42 4.44 -5.94
CA LYS A 70 7.79 4.71 -7.23
C LYS A 70 6.32 4.26 -7.23
N GLU A 71 6.05 3.06 -6.74
CA GLU A 71 4.68 2.54 -6.61
C GLU A 71 3.84 3.36 -5.63
N LEU A 72 4.42 3.72 -4.48
CA LEU A 72 3.73 4.54 -3.49
C LEU A 72 3.37 5.93 -4.03
N SER A 73 4.31 6.55 -4.74
CA SER A 73 4.15 7.88 -5.36
C SER A 73 3.14 7.87 -6.52
N GLN A 74 2.77 6.72 -7.07
CA GLN A 74 1.65 6.63 -8.02
C GLN A 74 0.30 6.79 -7.33
N LYS A 75 0.18 6.39 -6.05
CA LYS A 75 -1.07 6.40 -5.29
C LYS A 75 -1.24 7.66 -4.43
N TYR A 76 -0.14 8.16 -3.86
CA TYR A 76 -0.13 9.28 -2.93
C TYR A 76 0.72 10.44 -3.42
N ASP A 77 0.38 11.63 -2.94
CA ASP A 77 1.28 12.78 -2.91
C ASP A 77 2.11 12.69 -1.63
N VAL A 78 3.26 12.01 -1.72
CA VAL A 78 4.12 11.72 -0.57
C VAL A 78 4.85 13.00 -0.13
N ARG A 79 4.55 13.46 1.08
CA ARG A 79 5.09 14.72 1.62
C ARG A 79 6.43 14.55 2.32
N ASP A 80 6.61 13.44 3.02
CA ASP A 80 7.85 13.10 3.70
C ASP A 80 7.89 11.59 3.97
N ILE A 81 9.10 11.05 4.10
CA ILE A 81 9.35 9.65 4.44
C ILE A 81 10.43 9.58 5.53
N PHE A 82 10.06 9.09 6.71
CA PHE A 82 10.97 8.93 7.83
C PHE A 82 11.51 7.50 7.83
N PHE A 83 12.81 7.32 7.67
CA PHE A 83 13.47 6.02 7.81
C PHE A 83 14.09 5.88 9.20
N PHE A 84 13.62 4.91 9.98
CA PHE A 84 14.08 4.59 11.33
C PHE A 84 14.89 3.30 11.29
N ALA A 85 16.12 3.32 11.82
CA ALA A 85 16.94 2.13 12.03
C ALA A 85 18.12 2.42 12.97
N ASP A 86 18.69 1.36 13.54
CA ASP A 86 20.02 1.36 14.13
C ASP A 86 21.09 1.19 13.01
N PHE A 87 21.67 2.30 12.57
CA PHE A 87 22.73 2.32 11.57
C PHE A 87 24.13 2.10 12.17
N SER A 88 24.24 1.74 13.45
CA SER A 88 25.48 1.14 13.95
C SER A 88 25.73 -0.25 13.34
N ASN A 89 24.67 -0.91 12.86
CA ASN A 89 24.78 -2.11 12.04
C ASN A 89 25.36 -1.77 10.66
N THR A 90 26.57 -2.26 10.38
CA THR A 90 27.28 -2.01 9.12
C THR A 90 26.46 -2.35 7.87
N SER A 91 25.70 -3.45 7.88
CA SER A 91 24.92 -3.89 6.72
C SER A 91 23.77 -2.94 6.40
N ILE A 92 23.15 -2.35 7.42
CA ILE A 92 22.07 -1.36 7.28
C ILE A 92 22.67 0.01 6.94
N ARG A 93 23.80 0.38 7.56
CA ARG A 93 24.52 1.63 7.30
C ARG A 93 24.91 1.80 5.84
N LEU A 94 25.30 0.71 5.17
CA LEU A 94 25.63 0.70 3.75
C LEU A 94 24.43 1.07 2.84
N GLU A 95 23.20 0.99 3.34
CA GLU A 95 22.00 1.34 2.58
C GLU A 95 21.62 2.83 2.67
N ILE A 96 22.27 3.62 3.53
CA ILE A 96 22.01 5.07 3.68
C ILE A 96 22.02 5.81 2.33
N PRO A 97 22.99 5.59 1.41
CA PRO A 97 22.95 6.22 0.10
C PRO A 97 21.68 5.90 -0.69
N ARG A 98 21.19 4.66 -0.64
CA ARG A 98 19.95 4.23 -1.33
C ARG A 98 18.70 4.84 -0.69
N ILE A 99 18.69 4.98 0.64
CA ILE A 99 17.60 5.70 1.35
C ILE A 99 17.58 7.17 0.91
N ARG A 100 18.75 7.81 0.81
CA ARG A 100 18.88 9.23 0.41
C ARG A 100 18.40 9.54 -1.00
N GLU A 101 18.22 8.53 -1.84
CA GLU A 101 17.65 8.70 -3.18
C GLU A 101 16.14 8.99 -3.16
N VAL A 102 15.44 8.62 -2.08
CA VAL A 102 13.97 8.78 -1.96
C VAL A 102 13.56 9.65 -0.77
N SER A 103 14.46 9.86 0.21
CA SER A 103 14.18 10.69 1.38
C SER A 103 15.42 11.37 1.93
N SER A 104 15.28 12.62 2.37
CA SER A 104 16.29 13.31 3.18
C SER A 104 16.22 12.97 4.68
N THR A 105 15.16 12.29 5.13
CA THR A 105 14.82 12.16 6.55
C THR A 105 15.16 10.76 7.07
N ILE A 106 16.32 10.66 7.71
CA ILE A 106 16.83 9.45 8.37
C ILE A 106 16.89 9.72 9.88
N VAL A 107 16.30 8.84 10.66
CA VAL A 107 16.23 8.90 12.12
C VAL A 107 17.02 7.73 12.69
N GLU A 108 18.13 8.04 13.35
CA GLU A 108 18.98 7.06 14.03
C GLU A 108 18.31 6.60 15.32
N THR A 109 18.15 5.28 15.50
CA THR A 109 17.49 4.70 16.67
C THR A 109 18.45 3.89 17.55
N GLN A 110 19.77 3.99 17.29
CA GLN A 110 20.80 3.31 18.07
C GLN A 110 20.64 3.57 19.57
N ASN A 111 20.70 2.48 20.33
CA ASN A 111 20.75 2.53 21.79
C ASN A 111 22.18 2.85 22.26
N THR A 112 22.34 3.97 22.97
CA THR A 112 23.64 4.44 23.48
C THR A 112 24.05 3.78 24.80
N SER A 113 23.20 2.95 25.41
CA SER A 113 23.50 2.26 26.66
C SER A 113 24.25 0.94 26.44
N PRO A 114 25.43 0.75 27.06
CA PRO A 114 26.21 -0.48 26.92
C PRO A 114 25.63 -1.68 27.69
N HIS A 115 24.65 -1.47 28.59
CA HIS A 115 24.19 -2.50 29.54
C HIS A 115 22.80 -3.08 29.24
N HIS A 116 22.00 -2.44 28.37
CA HIS A 116 20.66 -2.91 28.03
C HIS A 116 20.39 -2.78 26.54
N LYS A 117 20.34 -3.92 25.82
CA LYS A 117 19.85 -4.01 24.43
C LYS A 117 18.32 -3.96 24.40
N LYS A 118 17.75 -2.77 24.63
CA LYS A 118 16.35 -2.51 24.27
C LYS A 118 16.33 -1.89 22.87
N ASP A 119 15.52 -2.43 21.98
CA ASP A 119 15.20 -1.78 20.71
C ASP A 119 14.27 -0.61 21.02
N PHE A 120 14.65 0.59 20.57
CA PHE A 120 13.90 1.83 20.79
C PHE A 120 13.22 2.32 19.51
N THR A 121 13.40 1.59 18.41
CA THR A 121 12.89 1.98 17.09
C THR A 121 11.37 2.15 17.13
N ASP A 122 10.67 1.23 17.77
CA ASP A 122 9.22 1.28 18.00
C ASP A 122 8.80 2.55 18.76
N PHE A 123 9.45 2.85 19.89
CA PHE A 123 9.15 4.02 20.71
C PHE A 123 9.39 5.34 19.97
N ILE A 124 10.54 5.47 19.30
CA ILE A 124 10.90 6.69 18.56
C ILE A 124 9.95 6.88 17.37
N MET A 125 9.65 5.82 16.63
CA MET A 125 8.73 5.89 15.51
C MET A 125 7.30 6.19 15.96
N LEU A 126 6.82 5.61 17.07
CA LEU A 126 5.52 5.94 17.66
C LEU A 126 5.43 7.42 18.06
N ASP A 127 6.46 7.95 18.72
CA ASP A 127 6.53 9.36 19.09
C ASP A 127 6.41 10.27 17.85
N HIS A 128 7.19 9.98 16.80
CA HIS A 128 7.10 10.70 15.53
C HIS A 128 5.71 10.63 14.89
N ILE A 129 5.08 9.44 14.89
CA ILE A 129 3.72 9.27 14.35
C ILE A 129 2.73 10.14 15.10
N TYR A 130 2.74 10.11 16.45
CA TYR A 130 1.81 10.90 17.25
C TYR A 130 2.06 12.41 17.14
N GLN A 131 3.32 12.85 17.17
CA GLN A 131 3.66 14.26 16.95
C GLN A 131 3.15 14.74 15.60
N LYS A 132 3.35 13.98 14.53
CA LYS A 132 2.83 14.33 13.19
C LYS A 132 1.32 14.25 13.11
N ALA A 133 0.67 13.32 13.81
CA ALA A 133 -0.79 13.27 13.88
C ALA A 133 -1.39 14.54 14.50
N MET A 134 -0.69 15.17 15.44
CA MET A 134 -1.14 16.37 16.15
C MET A 134 -0.72 17.68 15.48
N THR A 135 0.41 17.70 14.78
CA THR A 135 1.04 18.93 14.28
C THR A 135 1.00 19.08 12.76
N ALA A 136 0.85 17.98 12.01
CA ALA A 136 0.85 18.05 10.56
C ALA A 136 -0.54 18.44 10.04
N ASP A 137 -0.66 19.68 9.61
CA ASP A 137 -1.82 20.12 8.86
C ASP A 137 -1.84 19.46 7.49
N ASN A 138 -3.06 19.32 6.93
CA ASN A 138 -3.21 19.05 5.50
C ASN A 138 -2.66 17.67 5.05
N ILE A 139 -2.61 16.69 5.96
CA ILE A 139 -2.26 15.29 5.69
C ILE A 139 -3.51 14.43 5.71
N ASP A 140 -3.68 13.58 4.70
CA ASP A 140 -4.87 12.74 4.50
C ASP A 140 -4.60 11.27 4.82
N ALA A 141 -3.34 10.83 4.71
CA ALA A 141 -2.92 9.45 4.90
C ALA A 141 -1.62 9.32 5.71
N PHE A 142 -1.52 8.24 6.47
CA PHE A 142 -0.32 7.81 7.19
C PHE A 142 0.04 6.41 6.72
N ILE A 143 1.26 6.23 6.22
CA ILE A 143 1.75 4.95 5.71
C ILE A 143 2.82 4.44 6.67
N ILE A 144 2.60 3.26 7.24
CA ILE A 144 3.49 2.61 8.20
C ILE A 144 4.11 1.40 7.51
N PHE A 145 5.43 1.38 7.38
CA PHE A 145 6.15 0.21 6.94
C PHE A 145 6.74 -0.49 8.15
N SER A 146 5.96 -1.39 8.74
CA SER A 146 6.41 -2.33 9.76
C SER A 146 5.42 -3.50 9.84
N GLY A 147 5.91 -4.64 10.31
CA GLY A 147 5.07 -5.78 10.64
C GLY A 147 4.70 -5.87 12.12
N ASP A 148 5.25 -4.99 12.95
CA ASP A 148 5.16 -5.07 14.41
C ASP A 148 3.77 -4.67 14.94
N GLY A 149 3.21 -5.52 15.81
CA GLY A 149 1.94 -5.26 16.50
C GLY A 149 1.96 -4.03 17.41
N HIS A 150 3.12 -3.54 17.86
CA HIS A 150 3.23 -2.34 18.69
C HIS A 150 2.63 -1.09 18.02
N PHE A 151 2.59 -1.03 16.69
CA PHE A 151 2.00 0.08 15.94
C PHE A 151 0.47 0.01 15.80
N SER A 152 -0.18 -1.07 16.24
CA SER A 152 -1.63 -1.25 16.11
C SER A 152 -2.46 -0.16 16.79
N SER A 153 -2.02 0.29 17.98
CA SER A 153 -2.66 1.40 18.71
C SER A 153 -2.56 2.71 17.95
N ALA A 154 -1.40 3.01 17.35
CA ALA A 154 -1.20 4.21 16.54
C ALA A 154 -2.04 4.17 15.26
N ALA A 155 -2.07 3.01 14.57
CA ALA A 155 -2.92 2.80 13.40
C ALA A 155 -4.40 3.03 13.72
N THR A 156 -4.89 2.44 14.82
CA THR A 156 -6.28 2.62 15.28
C THR A 156 -6.57 4.07 15.64
N PHE A 157 -5.65 4.75 16.34
CA PHE A 157 -5.81 6.17 16.68
C PHE A 157 -5.92 7.04 15.43
N LEU A 158 -4.98 6.89 14.49
CA LEU A 158 -4.97 7.64 13.24
C LEU A 158 -6.25 7.41 12.42
N HIS A 159 -6.68 6.16 12.30
CA HIS A 159 -7.86 5.82 11.52
C HIS A 159 -9.17 6.23 12.21
N ALA A 160 -9.39 5.74 13.43
CA ALA A 160 -10.67 5.85 14.11
C ALA A 160 -10.87 7.18 14.86
N LYS A 161 -9.79 7.83 15.33
CA LYS A 161 -9.88 9.12 16.04
C LYS A 161 -9.54 10.30 15.14
N CYS A 162 -8.49 10.20 14.33
CA CYS A 162 -8.06 11.31 13.46
C CYS A 162 -8.72 11.29 12.07
N GLY A 163 -9.48 10.25 11.72
CA GLY A 163 -10.14 10.12 10.43
C GLY A 163 -9.18 10.02 9.25
N LYS A 164 -7.94 9.56 9.48
CA LYS A 164 -6.91 9.42 8.44
C LYS A 164 -7.01 8.05 7.77
N GLU A 165 -6.56 7.98 6.53
CA GLU A 165 -6.28 6.69 5.92
C GLU A 165 -4.98 6.12 6.50
N VAL A 166 -4.98 4.85 6.88
CA VAL A 166 -3.79 4.18 7.41
C VAL A 166 -3.41 3.00 6.53
N GLY A 167 -2.29 3.12 5.84
CA GLY A 167 -1.73 2.06 5.02
C GLY A 167 -0.60 1.34 5.73
N VAL A 168 -0.55 0.01 5.65
CA VAL A 168 0.55 -0.77 6.21
C VAL A 168 1.27 -1.54 5.11
N TYR A 169 2.59 -1.40 5.05
CA TYR A 169 3.47 -2.34 4.36
C TYR A 169 4.16 -3.23 5.39
N ALA A 170 4.18 -4.54 5.16
CA ALA A 170 4.89 -5.47 6.03
C ALA A 170 5.59 -6.56 5.22
N VAL A 171 6.62 -7.16 5.79
CA VAL A 171 7.23 -8.34 5.19
C VAL A 171 6.33 -9.55 5.43
N LYS A 172 6.05 -10.30 4.36
CA LYS A 172 5.24 -11.51 4.39
C LYS A 172 5.83 -12.51 5.37
N ASN A 173 4.97 -13.11 6.19
CA ASN A 173 5.31 -13.97 7.33
C ASN A 173 5.98 -13.25 8.52
N ALA A 174 6.05 -11.91 8.50
CA ALA A 174 6.52 -11.08 9.61
C ALA A 174 5.48 -10.00 9.99
N ALA A 175 4.20 -10.25 9.71
CA ALA A 175 3.12 -9.29 9.88
C ALA A 175 2.20 -9.68 11.05
N SER A 176 1.97 -8.76 11.98
CA SER A 176 0.99 -8.94 13.05
C SER A 176 -0.45 -8.87 12.53
N THR A 177 -1.25 -9.87 12.88
CA THR A 177 -2.70 -9.89 12.60
C THR A 177 -3.43 -8.72 13.28
N VAL A 178 -2.97 -8.29 14.45
CA VAL A 178 -3.58 -7.15 15.16
C VAL A 178 -3.33 -5.85 14.41
N LEU A 179 -2.09 -5.65 13.92
CA LEU A 179 -1.77 -4.49 13.09
C LEU A 179 -2.59 -4.50 11.79
N LYS A 180 -2.70 -5.66 11.14
CA LYS A 180 -3.50 -5.85 9.92
C LYS A 180 -4.94 -5.40 10.08
N ASN A 181 -5.57 -5.78 11.19
CA ASN A 181 -6.97 -5.44 11.47
C ASN A 181 -7.16 -3.98 11.92
N SER A 182 -6.07 -3.29 12.30
CA SER A 182 -6.11 -1.89 12.74
C SER A 182 -5.92 -0.89 11.60
N ALA A 183 -5.37 -1.34 10.47
CA ALA A 183 -5.10 -0.51 9.31
C ALA A 183 -6.28 -0.43 8.34
N THR A 184 -6.34 0.63 7.52
CA THR A 184 -7.32 0.76 6.43
C THR A 184 -7.03 -0.23 5.30
N TRP A 185 -5.74 -0.51 5.06
CA TRP A 185 -5.30 -1.56 4.15
C TRP A 185 -3.90 -2.05 4.53
N MET A 186 -3.54 -3.23 4.05
CA MET A 186 -2.23 -3.82 4.26
C MET A 186 -1.71 -4.47 2.98
N ILE A 187 -0.43 -4.25 2.67
CA ILE A 187 0.31 -4.90 1.59
C ILE A 187 1.46 -5.70 2.22
N GLU A 188 1.51 -6.99 1.93
CA GLU A 188 2.60 -7.87 2.36
C GLU A 188 3.61 -8.05 1.21
N ILE A 189 4.89 -7.83 1.50
CA ILE A 189 5.99 -7.92 0.54
C ILE A 189 6.99 -9.05 0.89
N PRO A 190 7.69 -9.68 -0.09
CA PRO A 190 7.43 -9.55 -1.51
C PRO A 190 6.03 -10.07 -1.84
N GLU A 191 5.36 -9.39 -2.78
CA GLU A 191 4.12 -9.93 -3.33
C GLU A 191 4.39 -11.35 -3.84
N LYS A 192 3.39 -12.24 -3.79
CA LYS A 192 3.50 -13.54 -4.47
C LYS A 192 3.71 -13.26 -5.96
N LYS A 193 4.97 -13.22 -6.42
CA LYS A 193 5.27 -13.38 -7.84
C LYS A 193 4.80 -14.77 -8.20
N ASP A 194 3.73 -14.84 -8.97
CA ASP A 194 3.31 -16.09 -9.56
C ASP A 194 4.51 -16.63 -10.36
N PRO A 195 5.03 -17.83 -10.04
CA PRO A 195 6.21 -18.36 -10.73
C PRO A 195 5.98 -18.52 -12.24
N PHE A 196 4.72 -18.48 -12.69
CA PHE A 196 4.33 -18.57 -14.08
C PHE A 196 3.91 -17.23 -14.70
N ALA A 197 4.04 -16.09 -14.00
CA ALA A 197 3.54 -14.79 -14.47
C ALA A 197 4.03 -14.43 -15.88
N GLU A 198 5.32 -14.61 -16.15
CA GLU A 198 5.90 -14.37 -17.48
C GLU A 198 5.36 -15.36 -18.52
N ILE A 199 5.22 -16.62 -18.14
CA ILE A 199 4.71 -17.70 -19.01
C ILE A 199 3.24 -17.48 -19.37
N TYR A 200 2.44 -16.90 -18.46
CA TYR A 200 1.05 -16.52 -18.75
C TYR A 200 0.98 -15.54 -19.91
N SER A 201 1.82 -14.50 -19.90
CA SER A 201 1.86 -13.50 -20.96
C SER A 201 2.21 -14.14 -22.30
N LEU A 202 3.18 -15.07 -22.33
CA LEU A 202 3.56 -15.80 -23.55
C LEU A 202 2.42 -16.71 -24.07
N ILE A 203 1.69 -17.38 -23.18
CA ILE A 203 0.52 -18.19 -23.54
C ILE A 203 -0.58 -17.31 -24.14
N LEU A 204 -0.93 -16.21 -23.47
CA LEU A 204 -1.99 -15.30 -23.89
C LEU A 204 -1.63 -14.60 -25.22
N ALA A 205 -0.39 -14.16 -25.40
CA ALA A 205 0.12 -13.60 -26.65
C ALA A 205 0.00 -14.61 -27.81
N ASN A 206 0.37 -15.87 -27.58
CA ASN A 206 0.22 -16.92 -28.58
C ASN A 206 -1.26 -17.14 -28.95
N LEU A 207 -2.18 -17.21 -27.98
CA LEU A 207 -3.61 -17.39 -28.26
C LEU A 207 -4.22 -16.18 -29.00
N LYS A 208 -3.88 -14.96 -28.60
CA LYS A 208 -4.30 -13.72 -29.28
C LYS A 208 -3.84 -13.66 -30.74
N SER A 209 -2.62 -14.12 -31.01
CA SER A 209 -2.09 -14.19 -32.38
C SER A 209 -2.90 -15.15 -33.26
N LEU A 210 -3.34 -16.28 -32.70
CA LEU A 210 -4.15 -17.27 -33.40
C LEU A 210 -5.59 -16.78 -33.64
N GLU A 211 -6.17 -16.03 -32.70
CA GLU A 211 -7.46 -15.36 -32.88
C GLU A 211 -7.40 -14.34 -34.02
N LYS A 212 -6.39 -13.44 -34.04
CA LYS A 212 -6.22 -12.44 -35.10
C LYS A 212 -5.98 -13.04 -36.49
N ALA A 213 -5.26 -14.15 -36.57
CA ALA A 213 -4.99 -14.85 -37.84
C ALA A 213 -6.22 -15.56 -38.44
N SER A 214 -7.35 -15.62 -37.72
CA SER A 214 -8.55 -16.37 -38.11
C SER A 214 -9.29 -15.82 -39.35
N GLY A 215 -8.84 -14.69 -39.91
CA GLY A 215 -9.39 -14.13 -41.17
C GLY A 215 -9.11 -14.97 -42.43
N LYS A 216 -8.20 -15.95 -42.39
CA LYS A 216 -7.88 -16.82 -43.56
C LYS A 216 -8.19 -18.31 -43.35
N LYS A 217 -8.26 -18.80 -42.10
CA LYS A 217 -8.70 -20.14 -41.71
C LYS A 217 -8.96 -20.14 -40.19
N LYS A 218 -10.10 -20.66 -39.73
CA LYS A 218 -10.40 -20.72 -38.29
C LYS A 218 -9.36 -21.61 -37.58
N ASN A 219 -8.63 -21.04 -36.63
CA ASN A 219 -7.64 -21.77 -35.84
C ASN A 219 -8.33 -22.45 -34.64
N TYR A 220 -7.92 -23.68 -34.35
CA TYR A 220 -8.47 -24.47 -33.24
C TYR A 220 -7.34 -24.82 -32.26
N PRO A 221 -6.86 -23.86 -31.45
CA PRO A 221 -5.80 -24.12 -30.47
C PRO A 221 -6.25 -25.19 -29.48
N THR A 222 -5.49 -26.28 -29.36
CA THR A 222 -5.70 -27.30 -28.33
C THR A 222 -4.71 -27.11 -27.18
N PHE A 223 -4.94 -27.77 -26.05
CA PHE A 223 -4.07 -27.66 -24.87
C PHE A 223 -2.62 -27.98 -25.22
N TRP A 224 -2.35 -29.17 -25.76
CA TRP A 224 -1.00 -29.60 -26.08
C TRP A 224 -0.40 -28.82 -27.26
N ALA A 225 -1.18 -28.46 -28.28
CA ALA A 225 -0.66 -27.63 -29.37
C ALA A 225 -0.23 -26.24 -28.87
N THR A 226 -0.94 -25.67 -27.91
CA THR A 226 -0.57 -24.40 -27.27
C THR A 226 0.71 -24.56 -26.45
N VAL A 227 0.79 -25.61 -25.62
CA VAL A 227 1.98 -25.93 -24.83
C VAL A 227 3.21 -26.08 -25.73
N GLU A 228 3.11 -26.83 -26.81
CA GLU A 228 4.23 -27.07 -27.73
C GLU A 228 4.66 -25.81 -28.47
N SER A 229 3.70 -25.01 -28.94
CA SER A 229 4.01 -23.77 -29.66
C SER A 229 4.73 -22.77 -28.75
N VAL A 230 4.23 -22.59 -27.52
CA VAL A 230 4.84 -21.66 -26.54
C VAL A 230 6.19 -22.18 -26.03
N ALA A 231 6.30 -23.47 -25.72
CA ALA A 231 7.55 -24.09 -25.28
C ALA A 231 8.65 -23.94 -26.34
N ARG A 232 8.33 -24.26 -27.61
CA ARG A 232 9.28 -24.17 -28.72
C ARG A 232 9.71 -22.74 -29.02
N LYS A 233 8.77 -21.78 -29.06
CA LYS A 233 9.07 -20.38 -29.38
C LYS A 233 9.96 -19.68 -28.35
N ASN A 234 9.89 -20.12 -27.09
CA ASN A 234 10.53 -19.44 -25.96
C ASN A 234 11.59 -20.28 -25.25
N ALA A 235 12.02 -21.41 -25.83
CA ALA A 235 12.98 -22.35 -25.23
C ALA A 235 12.62 -22.79 -23.80
N LEU A 236 11.33 -22.98 -23.52
CA LEU A 236 10.82 -23.41 -22.21
C LEU A 236 10.52 -24.92 -22.20
N SER A 237 10.50 -25.51 -21.00
CA SER A 237 10.09 -26.90 -20.85
C SER A 237 8.57 -27.05 -21.09
N LYS A 238 8.15 -28.16 -21.73
CA LYS A 238 6.72 -28.45 -21.96
C LYS A 238 5.97 -28.63 -20.63
N SER A 239 6.60 -29.17 -19.59
CA SER A 239 5.98 -29.37 -18.29
C SER A 239 5.65 -28.04 -17.60
N THR A 240 6.60 -27.09 -17.59
CA THR A 240 6.40 -25.76 -17.02
C THR A 240 5.26 -25.01 -17.73
N VAL A 241 5.22 -25.03 -19.07
CA VAL A 241 4.15 -24.39 -19.84
C VAL A 241 2.80 -25.08 -19.61
N ALA A 242 2.77 -26.41 -19.50
CA ALA A 242 1.55 -27.14 -19.20
C ALA A 242 1.00 -26.83 -17.81
N GLU A 243 1.87 -26.69 -16.80
CA GLU A 243 1.48 -26.29 -15.44
C GLU A 243 0.92 -24.86 -15.41
N ALA A 244 1.60 -23.93 -16.08
CA ALA A 244 1.12 -22.56 -16.26
C ALA A 244 -0.27 -22.52 -16.94
N LEU A 245 -0.45 -23.27 -18.03
CA LEU A 245 -1.73 -23.32 -18.74
C LEU A 245 -2.85 -23.96 -17.89
N ARG A 246 -2.55 -25.00 -17.10
CA ARG A 246 -3.52 -25.58 -16.15
C ARG A 246 -3.92 -24.57 -15.09
N LYS A 247 -2.97 -23.78 -14.60
CA LYS A 247 -3.26 -22.75 -13.61
C LYS A 247 -4.16 -21.65 -14.19
N LEU A 248 -3.90 -21.18 -15.42
CA LEU A 248 -4.82 -20.26 -16.12
C LEU A 248 -6.24 -20.83 -16.29
N ILE A 249 -6.36 -22.15 -16.47
CA ILE A 249 -7.66 -22.84 -16.53
C ILE A 249 -8.35 -22.87 -15.17
N SER A 250 -7.62 -23.24 -14.12
CA SER A 250 -8.13 -23.24 -12.75
C SER A 250 -8.58 -21.84 -12.34
N ASP A 251 -7.83 -20.81 -12.76
CA ASP A 251 -8.08 -19.40 -12.50
C ASP A 251 -9.19 -18.79 -13.38
N GLN A 252 -9.84 -19.58 -14.25
CA GLN A 252 -10.92 -19.16 -15.16
C GLN A 252 -10.53 -18.06 -16.16
N VAL A 253 -9.23 -17.81 -16.33
CA VAL A 253 -8.69 -16.90 -17.35
C VAL A 253 -8.73 -17.58 -18.73
N VAL A 254 -8.45 -18.87 -18.75
CA VAL A 254 -8.52 -19.73 -19.93
C VAL A 254 -9.56 -20.80 -19.69
N PHE A 255 -10.27 -21.23 -20.73
CA PHE A 255 -11.22 -22.32 -20.62
C PHE A 255 -11.14 -23.23 -21.85
N GLN A 256 -11.62 -24.46 -21.67
CA GLN A 256 -11.69 -25.44 -22.74
C GLN A 256 -13.13 -25.66 -23.17
N LYS A 257 -13.44 -25.48 -24.45
CA LYS A 257 -14.76 -25.79 -25.03
C LYS A 257 -14.65 -26.80 -26.16
N GLN A 258 -15.72 -27.56 -26.33
CA GLN A 258 -15.85 -28.52 -27.42
C GLN A 258 -16.35 -27.79 -28.67
N GLU A 259 -15.60 -27.88 -29.77
CA GLU A 259 -15.99 -27.31 -31.06
C GLU A 259 -16.04 -28.38 -32.15
N ASN A 260 -17.10 -28.35 -32.96
CA ASN A 260 -17.21 -29.16 -34.15
C ASN A 260 -16.43 -28.51 -35.29
N ILE A 261 -15.56 -29.28 -35.93
CA ILE A 261 -14.88 -28.87 -37.16
C ILE A 261 -15.67 -29.31 -38.39
N SER A 262 -15.42 -28.67 -39.53
CA SER A 262 -16.11 -28.94 -40.80
C SER A 262 -16.01 -30.39 -41.28
N SER A 263 -15.09 -31.19 -40.72
CA SER A 263 -14.95 -32.62 -41.00
C SER A 263 -15.83 -33.53 -40.10
N GLY A 264 -16.74 -32.97 -39.31
CA GLY A 264 -17.64 -33.71 -38.41
C GLY A 264 -16.97 -34.23 -37.13
N LYS A 265 -15.67 -34.03 -36.96
CA LYS A 265 -14.96 -34.34 -35.71
C LYS A 265 -15.18 -33.23 -34.69
N SER A 266 -15.21 -33.62 -33.43
CA SER A 266 -15.29 -32.69 -32.31
C SER A 266 -13.94 -32.58 -31.62
N ILE A 267 -13.46 -31.36 -31.38
CA ILE A 267 -12.16 -31.10 -30.75
C ILE A 267 -12.28 -30.15 -29.56
N LYS A 268 -11.44 -30.36 -28.55
CA LYS A 268 -11.40 -29.53 -27.34
C LYS A 268 -10.43 -28.36 -27.55
N THR A 269 -10.98 -27.17 -27.70
CA THR A 269 -10.22 -25.95 -27.97
C THR A 269 -10.01 -25.11 -26.72
N VAL A 270 -8.88 -24.42 -26.67
CA VAL A 270 -8.46 -23.49 -25.61
C VAL A 270 -8.86 -22.08 -26.02
N ASN A 271 -9.58 -21.39 -25.15
CA ASN A 271 -10.07 -20.03 -25.40
C ASN A 271 -9.79 -19.15 -24.19
N VAL A 272 -9.70 -17.84 -24.41
CA VAL A 272 -9.35 -16.89 -23.37
C VAL A 272 -10.58 -16.07 -22.97
N ASN A 273 -10.80 -15.95 -21.65
CA ASN A 273 -11.66 -14.92 -21.09
C ASN A 273 -10.86 -13.62 -20.92
N TRP A 274 -10.84 -12.79 -21.95
CA TRP A 274 -10.09 -11.54 -21.96
C TRP A 274 -10.52 -10.53 -20.87
N ALA A 275 -11.76 -10.62 -20.37
CA ALA A 275 -12.20 -9.77 -19.27
C ALA A 275 -11.55 -10.18 -17.94
N GLU A 276 -11.49 -11.48 -17.65
CA GLU A 276 -10.84 -12.00 -16.45
C GLU A 276 -9.32 -11.82 -16.50
N ALA A 277 -8.71 -11.99 -17.68
CA ALA A 277 -7.28 -11.68 -17.88
C ALA A 277 -6.95 -10.24 -17.49
N ARG A 278 -7.74 -9.25 -17.97
CA ARG A 278 -7.55 -7.82 -17.65
C ARG A 278 -7.76 -7.52 -16.17
N LYS A 279 -8.79 -8.12 -15.54
CA LYS A 279 -9.07 -7.95 -14.11
C LYS A 279 -7.88 -8.36 -13.23
N ARG A 280 -7.13 -9.37 -13.67
CA ARG A 280 -5.94 -9.89 -12.99
C ARG A 280 -4.63 -9.23 -13.43
N GLY A 281 -4.68 -8.18 -14.25
CA GLY A 281 -3.49 -7.48 -14.74
C GLY A 281 -2.64 -8.30 -15.72
N LEU A 282 -3.18 -9.39 -16.29
CA LEU A 282 -2.47 -10.18 -17.30
C LEU A 282 -2.66 -9.54 -18.67
N SER A 283 -1.56 -9.27 -19.37
CA SER A 283 -1.58 -8.72 -20.72
C SER A 283 -1.12 -9.75 -21.76
N ALA A 284 -1.46 -9.47 -23.02
CA ALA A 284 -1.06 -10.23 -24.20
C ALA A 284 -0.39 -9.27 -25.20
N GLU A 285 0.44 -8.38 -24.66
CA GLU A 285 1.29 -7.47 -25.44
C GLU A 285 2.50 -8.22 -25.97
#